data_AF-A0A4U6U8S5-F1
#
_entry.id   AF-A0A4U6U8S5-F1
#
_cell.length_a   1.000
_cell.length_b   1.000
_cell.length_c   1.000
_cell.angle_alpha   90.00
_cell.angle_beta   90.00
_cell.angle_gamma   90.00
#
_symmetry.space_group_name_H-M   'P 1'
#
loop_
_entity.id
_entity.type
_entity.pdbx_description
1 polymer ?
#
loop_
_entity_poly.entity_id
_entity_poly.type
_entity_poly.pdbx_seq_one_letter_code
_entity_poly.pdbx_strand_id
1 'polypeptide(L)'
;MAEPAKNDAHIVEIPVSVDGGEAEAAASLDKTTAEVEAGGAHPLGEIAASAGHLLLLKLWQREEDRLGRRACALESRMDAARRDAFYLCAAFLAFHGLSLALLFAASVAAAAADGGGGQASAACRRWWAPSSLSLAASLALAAALRVCAYWRAAARLRRERGDARALARAVQELRMKGAAFDLSKEPQYGVTRAKCASVEGAGAWAPLRWCQQNVVTACLLAAAAAALPSGKFILCA
;
A
#
# COMPACT_ATOMS: atom_id res chain seq x y z
N MET A 1 6.84 -38.23 -41.16
CA MET A 1 8.08 -37.73 -40.54
C MET A 1 7.72 -37.20 -39.15
N ALA A 2 8.43 -37.70 -38.14
CA ALA A 2 8.36 -37.32 -36.71
C ALA A 2 8.71 -35.83 -36.50
N GLU A 3 8.40 -35.13 -35.41
CA GLU A 3 8.39 -35.46 -33.98
C GLU A 3 7.66 -34.33 -33.21
N PRO A 4 6.83 -34.60 -32.18
CA PRO A 4 6.42 -33.60 -31.20
C PRO A 4 7.26 -33.69 -29.90
N ALA A 5 7.60 -32.52 -29.37
CA ALA A 5 8.50 -32.31 -28.23
C ALA A 5 8.09 -33.05 -26.94
N LYS A 6 9.11 -33.62 -26.30
CA LYS A 6 9.04 -34.42 -25.06
C LYS A 6 8.57 -33.60 -23.85
N ASN A 7 7.68 -34.23 -23.09
CA ASN A 7 7.33 -33.88 -21.71
C ASN A 7 8.48 -34.29 -20.77
N ASP A 8 9.08 -33.34 -20.05
CA ASP A 8 9.93 -33.63 -18.89
C ASP A 8 9.07 -33.67 -17.62
N ALA A 9 8.40 -34.81 -17.41
CA ALA A 9 7.88 -35.19 -16.11
C ALA A 9 8.99 -35.96 -15.38
N HIS A 10 9.64 -35.30 -14.43
CA HIS A 10 10.68 -35.89 -13.59
C HIS A 10 10.03 -36.86 -12.58
N ILE A 11 9.77 -38.09 -12.99
CA ILE A 11 9.38 -39.20 -12.10
C ILE A 11 10.67 -39.74 -11.48
N VAL A 12 10.83 -39.53 -10.18
CA VAL A 12 11.87 -40.17 -9.37
C VAL A 12 11.34 -41.54 -8.97
N GLU A 13 11.86 -42.59 -9.60
CA GLU A 13 11.63 -43.96 -9.18
C GLU A 13 12.25 -44.18 -7.79
N ILE A 14 11.43 -44.60 -6.84
CA ILE A 14 11.87 -45.05 -5.52
C ILE A 14 12.19 -46.55 -5.69
N PRO A 15 13.44 -47.00 -5.47
CA PRO A 15 13.73 -48.42 -5.51
C PRO A 15 13.03 -49.13 -4.35
N VAL A 16 12.19 -50.11 -4.69
CA VAL A 16 11.64 -51.08 -3.74
C VAL A 16 12.70 -52.16 -3.52
N SER A 17 13.39 -52.11 -2.38
CA SER A 17 14.18 -53.24 -1.87
C SER A 17 13.30 -54.06 -0.92
N VAL A 18 12.96 -55.27 -1.36
CA VAL A 18 12.35 -56.33 -0.55
C VAL A 18 13.47 -57.17 0.09
N ASP A 19 13.33 -57.30 1.41
CA ASP A 19 13.83 -58.28 2.38
C ASP A 19 15.33 -58.59 2.56
N GLY A 20 15.76 -58.42 3.82
CA GLY A 20 17.06 -58.85 4.32
C GLY A 20 17.42 -58.40 5.74
N GLY A 21 16.60 -58.73 6.75
CA GLY A 21 17.15 -59.08 8.08
C GLY A 21 17.06 -58.05 9.21
N GLU A 22 15.85 -57.90 9.75
CA GLU A 22 15.35 -57.49 11.09
C GLU A 22 16.30 -57.15 12.27
N ALA A 23 17.58 -57.51 12.27
CA ALA A 23 18.52 -57.22 13.37
C ALA A 23 19.09 -55.79 13.33
N GLU A 24 19.28 -55.22 12.13
CA GLU A 24 19.82 -53.84 11.99
C GLU A 24 18.74 -52.77 12.21
N ALA A 25 17.48 -53.11 11.93
CA ALA A 25 16.33 -52.25 12.19
C ALA A 25 16.07 -52.10 13.70
N ALA A 26 16.26 -53.16 14.50
CA ALA A 26 16.13 -53.09 15.95
C ALA A 26 17.25 -52.23 16.60
N ALA A 27 18.49 -52.31 16.11
CA ALA A 27 19.60 -51.49 16.60
C ALA A 27 19.49 -50.01 16.14
N SER A 28 18.92 -49.76 14.95
CA SER A 28 18.58 -48.43 14.44
C SER A 28 17.42 -47.79 15.20
N LEU A 29 16.39 -48.58 15.54
CA LEU A 29 15.29 -48.14 16.40
C LEU A 29 15.78 -47.86 17.82
N ASP A 30 16.61 -48.71 18.40
CA ASP A 30 17.13 -48.52 19.76
C ASP A 30 18.04 -47.29 19.87
N LYS A 31 18.84 -47.02 18.82
CA LYS A 31 19.69 -45.82 18.74
C LYS A 31 18.88 -44.53 18.53
N THR A 32 17.77 -44.60 17.78
CA THR A 32 16.86 -43.45 17.61
C THR A 32 15.98 -43.24 18.84
N THR A 33 15.61 -44.28 19.60
CA THR A 33 14.90 -44.13 20.89
C THR A 33 15.82 -43.65 22.00
N ALA A 34 17.09 -44.05 22.02
CA ALA A 34 18.06 -43.59 23.01
C ALA A 34 18.50 -42.12 22.81
N GLU A 35 18.57 -41.63 21.56
CA GLU A 35 18.81 -40.21 21.27
C GLU A 35 17.56 -39.34 21.50
N VAL A 36 16.36 -39.91 21.41
CA VAL A 36 15.08 -39.23 21.76
C VAL A 36 14.90 -39.10 23.27
N GLU A 37 15.42 -40.01 24.08
CA GLU A 37 15.37 -39.92 25.55
C GLU A 37 16.47 -39.05 26.17
N ALA A 38 17.60 -38.83 25.48
CA ALA A 38 18.74 -38.10 26.06
C ALA A 38 18.83 -36.61 25.65
N GLY A 39 18.01 -36.16 24.70
CA GLY A 39 17.91 -34.75 24.30
C GLY A 39 16.47 -34.42 23.96
N GLY A 40 15.77 -33.74 24.88
CA GLY A 40 14.32 -33.50 24.81
C GLY A 40 13.80 -33.26 23.39
N ALA A 41 12.78 -34.02 23.02
CA ALA A 41 12.19 -34.06 21.68
C ALA A 41 12.09 -32.64 21.10
N HIS A 42 12.80 -32.42 19.99
CA HIS A 42 12.83 -31.12 19.34
C HIS A 42 11.39 -30.72 18.96
N PRO A 43 10.91 -29.51 19.26
CA PRO A 43 9.49 -29.13 19.14
C PRO A 43 8.97 -29.23 17.70
N LEU A 44 9.85 -29.11 16.68
CA LEU A 44 9.45 -29.38 15.29
C LEU A 44 9.21 -30.88 15.01
N GLY A 45 9.90 -31.78 15.72
CA GLY A 45 9.68 -33.22 15.65
C GLY A 45 8.35 -33.62 16.28
N GLU A 46 7.98 -32.99 17.39
CA GLU A 46 6.66 -33.18 18.02
C GLU A 46 5.50 -32.67 17.15
N ILE A 47 5.69 -31.54 16.44
CA ILE A 47 4.73 -31.04 15.46
C ILE A 47 4.62 -31.98 14.26
N ALA A 48 5.74 -32.55 13.79
CA ALA A 48 5.74 -33.51 12.70
C ALA A 48 5.01 -34.82 13.07
N ALA A 49 5.08 -35.22 14.34
CA ALA A 49 4.37 -36.39 14.87
C ALA A 49 2.85 -36.16 15.05
N SER A 50 2.39 -34.91 15.11
CA SER A 50 0.98 -34.56 15.32
C SER A 50 0.34 -33.95 14.06
N ALA A 51 -0.58 -34.70 13.44
CA ALA A 51 -1.26 -34.27 12.21
C ALA A 51 -2.01 -32.93 12.36
N GLY A 52 -2.54 -32.65 13.57
CA GLY A 52 -3.24 -31.39 13.87
C GLY A 52 -2.34 -30.16 13.86
N HIS A 53 -1.20 -30.20 14.59
CA HIS A 53 -0.26 -29.08 14.66
C HIS A 53 0.43 -28.82 13.34
N LEU A 54 0.75 -29.87 12.56
CA LEU A 54 1.29 -29.73 11.21
C LEU A 54 0.30 -29.07 10.26
N LEU A 55 -0.98 -29.46 10.32
CA LEU A 55 -2.03 -28.85 9.50
C LEU A 55 -2.24 -27.37 9.88
N LEU A 56 -2.27 -27.05 11.17
CA LEU A 56 -2.39 -25.68 11.66
C LEU A 56 -1.21 -24.80 11.18
N LEU A 57 0.02 -25.32 11.27
CA LEU A 57 1.21 -24.63 10.79
C LEU A 57 1.11 -24.33 9.28
N LYS A 58 0.70 -25.33 8.47
CA LYS A 58 0.51 -25.13 7.03
C LYS A 58 -0.60 -24.12 6.71
N LEU A 59 -1.70 -24.14 7.46
CA LEU A 59 -2.80 -23.17 7.30
C LEU A 59 -2.34 -21.75 7.63
N TRP A 60 -1.60 -21.57 8.73
CA TRP A 60 -1.08 -20.27 9.13
C TRP A 60 0.00 -19.74 8.17
N GLN A 61 0.89 -20.59 7.68
CA GLN A 61 1.83 -20.22 6.61
C GLN A 61 1.09 -19.75 5.35
N ARG A 62 0.03 -20.47 4.95
CA ARG A 62 -0.79 -20.08 3.80
C ARG A 62 -1.51 -18.74 4.00
N GLU A 63 -1.99 -18.47 5.22
CA GLU A 63 -2.64 -17.20 5.53
C GLU A 63 -1.62 -16.06 5.65
N GLU A 64 -0.41 -16.31 6.16
CA GLU A 64 0.71 -15.36 6.17
C GLU A 64 1.06 -14.92 4.74
N ASP A 65 1.20 -15.87 3.81
CA ASP A 65 1.40 -15.58 2.39
C ASP A 65 0.25 -14.76 1.79
N ARG A 66 -0.99 -15.04 2.21
CA ARG A 66 -2.18 -14.32 1.73
C ARG A 66 -2.20 -12.87 2.24
N LEU A 67 -1.90 -12.65 3.52
CA LEU A 67 -1.77 -11.32 4.12
C LEU A 67 -0.61 -10.55 3.48
N GLY A 68 0.52 -11.21 3.23
CA GLY A 68 1.68 -10.64 2.53
C GLY A 68 1.32 -10.16 1.12
N ARG A 69 0.63 -10.99 0.32
CA ARG A 69 0.15 -10.60 -1.02
C ARG A 69 -0.83 -9.42 -0.96
N ARG A 70 -1.74 -9.39 0.01
CA ARG A 70 -2.69 -8.27 0.20
C ARG A 70 -1.97 -6.98 0.59
N ALA A 71 -0.99 -7.05 1.48
CA ALA A 71 -0.18 -5.91 1.89
C ALA A 71 0.58 -5.33 0.68
N CYS A 72 1.26 -6.18 -0.10
CA CYS A 72 1.96 -5.77 -1.32
C CYS A 72 1.01 -5.11 -2.36
N ALA A 73 -0.20 -5.66 -2.54
CA ALA A 73 -1.22 -5.07 -3.41
C ALA A 73 -1.74 -3.71 -2.90
N LEU A 74 -1.81 -3.49 -1.58
CA LEU A 74 -2.18 -2.20 -1.00
C LEU A 74 -1.04 -1.18 -1.13
N GLU A 75 0.21 -1.60 -0.94
CA GLU A 75 1.40 -0.77 -1.12
C GLU A 75 1.52 -0.28 -2.57
N SER A 76 1.41 -1.17 -3.55
CA SER A 76 1.45 -0.79 -4.97
C SER A 76 0.35 0.21 -5.35
N ARG A 77 -0.86 0.06 -4.79
CA ARG A 77 -1.95 1.03 -4.96
C ARG A 77 -1.63 2.39 -4.33
N MET A 78 -1.02 2.39 -3.15
CA MET A 78 -0.59 3.61 -2.48
C MET A 78 0.50 4.33 -3.26
N ASP A 79 1.46 3.59 -3.82
CA ASP A 79 2.55 4.16 -4.63
C ASP A 79 2.07 4.66 -5.99
N ALA A 80 1.09 3.99 -6.61
CA ALA A 80 0.40 4.52 -7.78
C ALA A 80 -0.31 5.85 -7.44
N ALA A 81 -1.08 5.89 -6.35
CA ALA A 81 -1.75 7.12 -5.92
C ALA A 81 -0.78 8.27 -5.58
N ARG A 82 0.40 7.96 -5.01
CA ARG A 82 1.46 8.96 -4.77
C ARG A 82 2.02 9.51 -6.07
N ARG A 83 2.29 8.64 -7.05
CA ARG A 83 2.76 9.06 -8.39
C ARG A 83 1.72 9.90 -9.08
N ASP A 84 0.46 9.48 -9.08
CA ASP A 84 -0.66 10.24 -9.64
C ASP A 84 -0.76 11.63 -9.00
N ALA A 85 -0.66 11.70 -7.66
CA ALA A 85 -0.67 12.96 -6.94
C ALA A 85 0.52 13.88 -7.33
N PHE A 86 1.73 13.32 -7.47
CA PHE A 86 2.89 14.07 -7.92
C PHE A 86 2.70 14.61 -9.34
N TYR A 87 2.21 13.79 -10.28
CA TYR A 87 1.93 14.23 -11.65
C TYR A 87 0.86 15.32 -11.69
N LEU A 88 -0.22 15.18 -10.91
CA LEU A 88 -1.28 16.19 -10.80
C LEU A 88 -0.71 17.51 -10.26
N CYS A 89 0.18 17.47 -9.25
CA CYS A 89 0.83 18.66 -8.71
C CYS A 89 1.80 19.31 -9.71
N ALA A 90 2.60 18.51 -10.42
CA ALA A 90 3.52 19.00 -11.43
C ALA A 90 2.76 19.64 -12.61
N ALA A 91 1.70 18.97 -13.10
CA ALA A 91 0.84 19.48 -14.16
C ALA A 91 0.13 20.78 -13.73
N PHE A 92 -0.35 20.86 -12.49
CA PHE A 92 -0.88 22.09 -11.91
C PHE A 92 0.14 23.23 -12.00
N LEU A 93 1.33 23.03 -11.42
CA LEU A 93 2.37 24.08 -11.37
C LEU A 93 2.81 24.50 -12.77
N ALA A 94 2.97 23.56 -13.70
CA ALA A 94 3.32 23.84 -15.08
C ALA A 94 2.22 24.66 -15.79
N PHE A 95 0.95 24.28 -15.60
CA PHE A 95 -0.19 24.99 -16.19
C PHE A 95 -0.26 26.44 -15.68
N HIS A 96 -0.21 26.63 -14.36
CA HIS A 96 -0.27 27.97 -13.77
C HIS A 96 0.96 28.80 -14.13
N GLY A 97 2.16 28.21 -14.07
CA GLY A 97 3.40 28.88 -14.46
C GLY A 97 3.39 29.34 -15.92
N LEU A 98 2.95 28.47 -16.84
CA LEU A 98 2.80 28.81 -18.26
C LEU A 98 1.76 29.91 -18.46
N SER A 99 0.60 29.81 -17.77
CA SER A 99 -0.45 30.81 -17.88
C SER A 99 0.02 32.20 -17.46
N LEU A 100 0.76 32.31 -16.35
CA LEU A 100 1.33 33.57 -15.86
C LEU A 100 2.43 34.09 -16.78
N ALA A 101 3.30 33.21 -17.29
CA ALA A 101 4.34 33.60 -18.24
C ALA A 101 3.76 34.17 -19.54
N LEU A 102 2.71 33.55 -20.08
CA LEU A 102 2.00 34.05 -21.25
C LEU A 102 1.28 35.38 -20.97
N LEU A 103 0.66 35.50 -19.78
CA LEU A 103 0.00 36.74 -19.37
C LEU A 103 1.00 37.90 -19.24
N PHE A 104 2.15 37.63 -18.65
CA PHE A 104 3.25 38.59 -18.52
C PHE A 104 3.80 38.98 -19.90
N ALA A 105 4.10 38.00 -20.76
CA ALA A 105 4.57 38.27 -22.12
C ALA A 105 3.56 39.12 -22.92
N ALA A 106 2.27 38.83 -22.80
CA ALA A 106 1.21 39.63 -23.41
C ALA A 106 1.14 41.07 -22.85
N SER A 107 1.33 41.24 -21.54
CA SER A 107 1.37 42.58 -20.92
C SER A 107 2.55 43.42 -21.41
N VAL A 108 3.74 42.82 -21.52
CA VAL A 108 4.96 43.48 -22.03
C VAL A 108 4.82 43.83 -23.51
N ALA A 109 4.30 42.91 -24.32
CA ALA A 109 4.07 43.16 -25.75
C ALA A 109 3.04 44.27 -25.99
N ALA A 110 1.96 44.30 -25.19
CA ALA A 110 0.97 45.37 -25.24
C ALA A 110 1.57 46.73 -24.86
N ALA A 111 2.40 46.78 -23.81
CA ALA A 111 3.10 48.01 -23.39
C ALA A 111 4.11 48.52 -24.44
N ALA A 112 4.78 47.62 -25.18
CA ALA A 112 5.72 48.00 -26.23
C ALA A 112 5.04 48.48 -27.53
N ALA A 113 3.84 47.97 -27.83
CA ALA A 113 3.06 48.36 -29.01
C ALA A 113 2.30 49.68 -28.81
N ASP A 114 1.96 50.02 -27.56
CA ASP A 114 1.17 51.20 -27.21
C ASP A 114 2.09 52.35 -26.78
N GLY A 115 2.56 53.14 -27.75
CA GLY A 115 3.40 54.33 -27.54
C GLY A 115 2.68 55.50 -26.82
N GLY A 116 2.09 55.26 -25.65
CA GLY A 116 1.53 56.28 -24.76
C GLY A 116 0.01 56.49 -24.79
N GLY A 117 -0.80 55.55 -25.32
CA GLY A 117 -2.21 55.82 -25.66
C GLY A 117 -3.27 54.80 -25.21
N GLY A 118 -3.44 54.59 -23.90
CA GLY A 118 -4.76 54.21 -23.33
C GLY A 118 -5.30 52.80 -23.61
N GLN A 119 -4.52 51.84 -24.10
CA GLN A 119 -5.01 50.48 -24.39
C GLN A 119 -5.10 49.55 -23.16
N ALA A 120 -4.71 50.01 -21.97
CA ALA A 120 -4.79 49.29 -20.69
C ALA A 120 -6.19 48.74 -20.32
N SER A 121 -7.26 49.24 -20.97
CA SER A 121 -8.64 48.91 -20.62
C SER A 121 -9.17 47.56 -21.17
N ALA A 122 -8.67 47.06 -22.31
CA ALA A 122 -9.21 45.84 -22.93
C ALA A 122 -8.66 44.54 -22.28
N ALA A 123 -7.35 44.51 -21.99
CA ALA A 123 -6.71 43.38 -21.33
C ALA A 123 -7.17 43.25 -19.86
N CYS A 124 -7.27 44.38 -19.15
CA CYS A 124 -7.79 44.44 -17.79
C CYS A 124 -9.31 44.09 -17.70
N ARG A 125 -10.09 44.19 -18.80
CA ARG A 125 -11.48 43.70 -18.85
C ARG A 125 -11.60 42.18 -19.02
N ARG A 126 -10.60 41.50 -19.60
CA ARG A 126 -10.61 40.04 -19.87
C ARG A 126 -9.75 39.22 -18.89
N TRP A 127 -9.22 39.84 -17.85
CA TRP A 127 -8.42 39.22 -16.78
C TRP A 127 -9.08 38.01 -16.09
N TRP A 128 -10.41 37.94 -16.11
CA TRP A 128 -11.18 36.87 -15.50
C TRP A 128 -11.08 35.55 -16.28
N ALA A 129 -10.86 35.57 -17.59
CA ALA A 129 -10.81 34.35 -18.41
C ALA A 129 -9.67 33.40 -18.03
N PRO A 130 -8.39 33.82 -17.93
CA PRO A 130 -7.30 32.96 -17.46
C PRO A 130 -7.49 32.55 -16.00
N SER A 131 -8.06 33.43 -15.18
CA SER A 131 -8.35 33.20 -13.77
C SER A 131 -9.43 32.12 -13.55
N SER A 132 -10.52 32.17 -14.33
CA SER A 132 -11.60 31.17 -14.29
C SER A 132 -11.15 29.83 -14.84
N LEU A 133 -10.35 29.81 -15.91
CA LEU A 133 -9.79 28.57 -16.46
C LEU A 133 -8.83 27.91 -15.46
N SER A 134 -8.00 28.72 -14.81
CA SER A 134 -7.11 28.33 -13.72
C SER A 134 -7.86 27.76 -12.51
N LEU A 135 -8.96 28.38 -12.10
CA LEU A 135 -9.84 27.85 -11.05
C LEU A 135 -10.48 26.52 -11.44
N ALA A 136 -11.02 26.42 -12.67
CA ALA A 136 -11.65 25.21 -13.18
C ALA A 136 -10.65 24.04 -13.28
N ALA A 137 -9.43 24.29 -13.78
CA ALA A 137 -8.36 23.32 -13.81
C ALA A 137 -7.96 22.86 -12.40
N SER A 138 -7.87 23.80 -11.46
CA SER A 138 -7.54 23.51 -10.06
C SER A 138 -8.61 22.63 -9.38
N LEU A 139 -9.89 22.91 -9.63
CA LEU A 139 -11.00 22.11 -9.12
C LEU A 139 -11.02 20.71 -9.76
N ALA A 140 -10.76 20.61 -11.06
CA ALA A 140 -10.68 19.32 -11.75
C ALA A 140 -9.52 18.45 -11.22
N LEU A 141 -8.35 19.05 -11.00
CA LEU A 141 -7.18 18.37 -10.42
C LEU A 141 -7.41 17.98 -8.96
N ALA A 142 -8.04 18.84 -8.16
CA ALA A 142 -8.44 18.54 -6.79
C ALA A 142 -9.45 17.38 -6.71
N ALA A 143 -10.42 17.33 -7.63
CA ALA A 143 -11.37 16.23 -7.73
C ALA A 143 -10.71 14.92 -8.20
N ALA A 144 -9.67 15.00 -9.01
CA ALA A 144 -8.89 13.85 -9.48
C ALA A 144 -7.99 13.25 -8.38
N LEU A 145 -7.61 14.03 -7.36
CA LEU A 145 -6.84 13.53 -6.23
C LEU A 145 -7.67 12.54 -5.40
N ARG A 146 -7.32 11.25 -5.51
CA ARG A 146 -7.98 10.16 -4.76
C ARG A 146 -7.49 10.05 -3.31
N VAL A 147 -7.40 11.17 -2.59
CA VAL A 147 -6.86 11.24 -1.21
C VAL A 147 -7.63 10.32 -0.26
N CYS A 148 -8.96 10.29 -0.38
CA CYS A 148 -9.80 9.39 0.42
C CYS A 148 -9.53 7.91 0.14
N ALA A 149 -9.18 7.55 -1.10
CA ALA A 149 -8.85 6.16 -1.44
C ALA A 149 -7.46 5.79 -0.91
N TYR A 150 -6.49 6.72 -0.98
CA TYR A 150 -5.15 6.57 -0.40
C TYR A 150 -5.22 6.31 1.11
N TRP A 151 -5.93 7.16 1.86
CA TRP A 151 -6.05 6.98 3.31
C TRP A 151 -6.78 5.70 3.69
N ARG A 152 -7.81 5.30 2.94
CA ARG A 152 -8.48 4.02 3.12
C ARG A 152 -7.53 2.84 2.88
N ALA A 153 -6.71 2.90 1.83
CA ALA A 153 -5.70 1.87 1.55
C ALA A 153 -4.63 1.83 2.66
N ALA A 154 -4.16 2.97 3.13
CA ALA A 154 -3.19 3.08 4.22
C ALA A 154 -3.71 2.53 5.55
N ALA A 155 -4.98 2.81 5.88
CA ALA A 155 -5.62 2.26 7.07
C ALA A 155 -5.79 0.74 6.98
N ARG A 156 -6.16 0.22 5.81
CA ARG A 156 -6.23 -1.23 5.56
C ARG A 156 -4.86 -1.88 5.67
N LEU A 157 -3.82 -1.28 5.08
CA LEU A 157 -2.46 -1.80 5.12
C LEU A 157 -1.93 -1.90 6.56
N ARG A 158 -2.18 -0.87 7.38
CA ARG A 158 -1.81 -0.88 8.80
C ARG A 158 -2.46 -2.04 9.55
N ARG A 159 -3.73 -2.35 9.24
CA ARG A 159 -4.46 -3.47 9.84
C ARG A 159 -3.88 -4.81 9.39
N GLU A 160 -3.73 -5.01 8.08
CA GLU A 160 -3.20 -6.27 7.52
C GLU A 160 -1.77 -6.56 8.04
N ARG A 161 -0.91 -5.53 8.18
CA ARG A 161 0.42 -5.68 8.80
C ARG A 161 0.34 -6.01 10.30
N GLY A 162 -0.66 -5.49 11.00
CA GLY A 162 -0.93 -5.84 12.40
C GLY A 162 -1.31 -7.32 12.53
N ASP A 163 -2.25 -7.77 11.70
CA ASP A 163 -2.69 -9.17 11.65
C ASP A 163 -1.55 -10.11 11.27
N ALA A 164 -0.72 -9.74 10.27
CA ALA A 164 0.44 -10.52 9.87
C ALA A 164 1.47 -10.68 11.00
N ARG A 165 1.72 -9.62 11.79
CA ARG A 165 2.61 -9.69 12.96
C ARG A 165 2.03 -10.57 14.07
N ALA A 166 0.73 -10.51 14.31
CA ALA A 166 0.07 -11.37 15.30
C ALA A 166 0.14 -12.85 14.89
N LEU A 167 -0.12 -13.14 13.61
CA LEU A 167 0.01 -14.48 13.05
C LEU A 167 1.46 -15.00 13.13
N ALA A 168 2.44 -14.18 12.77
CA ALA A 168 3.85 -14.54 12.88
C ALA A 168 4.25 -14.91 14.32
N ARG A 169 3.75 -14.17 15.33
CA ARG A 169 3.96 -14.50 16.75
C ARG A 169 3.32 -15.84 17.12
N ALA A 170 2.09 -16.10 16.67
CA ALA A 170 1.42 -17.38 16.92
C ALA A 170 2.17 -18.56 16.29
N VAL A 171 2.67 -18.40 15.05
CA VAL A 171 3.53 -19.39 14.38
C VAL A 171 4.82 -19.64 15.16
N GLN A 172 5.47 -18.58 15.66
CA GLN A 172 6.68 -18.72 16.49
C GLN A 172 6.37 -19.42 17.82
N GLU A 173 5.26 -19.08 18.48
CA GLU A 173 4.84 -19.78 19.70
C GLU A 173 4.55 -21.26 19.46
N LEU A 174 3.90 -21.60 18.34
CA LEU A 174 3.67 -23.00 17.94
C LEU A 174 5.00 -23.72 17.75
N ARG A 175 5.95 -23.12 17.02
CA ARG A 175 7.29 -23.69 16.79
C ARG A 175 8.12 -23.86 18.06
N MET A 176 7.90 -23.01 19.07
CA MET A 176 8.60 -23.09 20.35
C MET A 176 7.95 -24.08 21.32
N LYS A 177 6.62 -24.21 21.30
CA LYS A 177 5.85 -25.04 22.27
C LYS A 177 5.57 -26.46 21.78
N GLY A 178 5.67 -26.72 20.48
CA GLY A 178 5.47 -28.07 19.94
C GLY A 178 4.10 -28.64 20.28
N ALA A 179 4.08 -29.85 20.84
CA ALA A 179 2.84 -30.54 21.23
C ALA A 179 2.12 -29.88 22.43
N ALA A 180 2.83 -29.08 23.24
CA ALA A 180 2.24 -28.33 24.35
C ALA A 180 1.47 -27.08 23.90
N PHE A 181 1.40 -26.82 22.59
CA PHE A 181 0.59 -25.73 22.05
C PHE A 181 -0.90 -26.09 22.11
N ASP A 182 -1.66 -25.27 22.84
CA ASP A 182 -3.10 -25.38 22.96
C ASP A 182 -3.80 -24.99 21.65
N LEU A 183 -4.37 -25.98 20.98
CA LEU A 183 -5.10 -25.81 19.72
C LEU A 183 -6.39 -24.97 19.88
N SER A 184 -6.89 -24.78 21.11
CA SER A 184 -8.06 -23.94 21.37
C SER A 184 -7.72 -22.43 21.42
N LYS A 185 -6.44 -22.08 21.53
CA LYS A 185 -5.97 -20.70 21.35
C LYS A 185 -5.95 -20.36 19.88
N GLU A 186 -7.11 -20.00 19.37
CA GLU A 186 -7.20 -19.38 18.06
C GLU A 186 -6.48 -18.02 18.13
N PRO A 187 -5.44 -17.80 17.31
CA PRO A 187 -4.75 -16.53 17.29
C PRO A 187 -5.75 -15.43 16.95
N GLN A 188 -5.76 -14.37 17.76
CA GLN A 188 -6.69 -13.25 17.60
C GLN A 188 -6.34 -12.35 16.40
N TYR A 189 -6.06 -12.94 15.23
CA TYR A 189 -6.01 -12.19 13.98
C TYR A 189 -7.44 -12.07 13.45
N GLY A 190 -7.90 -10.85 13.15
CA GLY A 190 -9.26 -10.62 12.63
C GLY A 190 -10.44 -10.63 13.62
N VAL A 191 -10.28 -10.94 14.92
CA VAL A 191 -11.37 -10.80 15.92
C VAL A 191 -11.56 -9.34 16.37
N THR A 192 -10.51 -8.52 16.26
CA THR A 192 -10.57 -7.06 16.46
C THR A 192 -11.28 -6.32 15.31
N ARG A 193 -11.68 -7.03 14.26
CA ARG A 193 -12.38 -6.51 13.06
C ARG A 193 -13.66 -5.74 13.39
N ALA A 194 -14.31 -6.04 14.52
CA ALA A 194 -15.55 -5.39 14.94
C ALA A 194 -15.42 -4.35 16.06
N LYS A 195 -14.35 -4.36 16.88
CA LYS A 195 -14.30 -3.56 18.13
C LYS A 195 -13.39 -2.32 18.09
N CYS A 196 -12.46 -2.21 17.15
CA CYS A 196 -11.49 -1.10 17.12
C CYS A 196 -11.91 0.10 16.24
N ALA A 197 -13.17 0.17 15.77
CA ALA A 197 -13.61 1.27 14.90
C ALA A 197 -13.98 2.57 15.64
N SER A 198 -14.03 2.58 16.98
CA SER A 198 -14.83 3.60 17.70
C SER A 198 -14.08 4.65 18.52
N VAL A 199 -12.75 4.58 18.74
CA VAL A 199 -12.12 5.42 19.79
C VAL A 199 -11.12 6.48 19.32
N GLU A 200 -10.59 6.45 18.09
CA GLU A 200 -9.63 7.47 17.62
C GLU A 200 -10.30 8.74 17.04
N GLY A 201 -11.53 9.05 17.48
CA GLY A 201 -12.37 10.09 16.89
C GLY A 201 -12.82 11.23 17.81
N ALA A 202 -12.66 11.11 19.14
CA ALA A 202 -13.45 11.92 20.06
C ALA A 202 -12.94 13.36 20.31
N GLY A 203 -11.68 13.70 19.98
CA GLY A 203 -11.09 14.99 20.38
C GLY A 203 -10.90 16.06 19.31
N ALA A 204 -10.78 15.68 18.03
CA ALA A 204 -10.49 16.63 16.95
C ALA A 204 -11.75 16.95 16.14
N TRP A 205 -11.99 18.24 15.84
CA TRP A 205 -13.09 18.67 14.96
C TRP A 205 -13.01 17.91 13.62
N ALA A 206 -14.12 17.29 13.20
CA ALA A 206 -14.21 16.56 11.93
C ALA A 206 -13.67 17.33 10.70
N PRO A 207 -13.96 18.63 10.51
CA PRO A 207 -13.40 19.39 9.39
C PRO A 207 -11.88 19.61 9.50
N LEU A 208 -11.32 19.73 10.71
CA LEU A 208 -9.88 19.91 10.90
C LEU A 208 -9.12 18.63 10.53
N ARG A 209 -9.65 17.46 10.90
CA ARG A 209 -9.10 16.17 10.45
C ARG A 209 -9.17 16.01 8.93
N TRP A 210 -10.27 16.43 8.32
CA TRP A 210 -10.40 16.40 6.88
C TRP A 210 -9.37 17.31 6.20
N CYS A 211 -9.17 18.53 6.72
CA CYS A 211 -8.16 19.46 6.21
C CYS A 211 -6.74 18.89 6.35
N GLN A 212 -6.39 18.33 7.51
CA GLN A 212 -5.09 17.67 7.74
C GLN A 212 -4.86 16.49 6.78
N GLN A 213 -5.91 15.69 6.51
CA GLN A 213 -5.84 14.58 5.56
C GLN A 213 -5.74 15.04 4.11
N ASN A 214 -6.22 16.25 3.80
CA ASN A 214 -6.27 16.84 2.46
C ASN A 214 -5.38 18.09 2.35
N VAL A 215 -4.30 18.18 3.14
CA VAL A 215 -3.47 19.40 3.21
C VAL A 215 -2.91 19.79 1.86
N VAL A 216 -2.55 18.80 1.03
CA VAL A 216 -2.07 19.02 -0.34
C VAL A 216 -3.15 19.66 -1.20
N THR A 217 -4.37 19.14 -1.15
CA THR A 217 -5.52 19.71 -1.88
C THR A 217 -5.83 21.12 -1.40
N ALA A 218 -5.76 21.38 -0.09
CA ALA A 218 -5.96 22.70 0.49
C ALA A 218 -4.86 23.70 0.03
N CYS A 219 -3.59 23.28 0.02
CA CYS A 219 -2.49 24.09 -0.49
C CYS A 219 -2.63 24.42 -1.99
N LEU A 220 -3.02 23.45 -2.81
CA LEU A 220 -3.27 23.68 -4.24
C LEU A 220 -4.44 24.64 -4.46
N LEU A 221 -5.51 24.51 -3.67
CA LEU A 221 -6.65 25.43 -3.74
C LEU A 221 -6.24 26.85 -3.30
N ALA A 222 -5.41 26.98 -2.26
CA ALA A 222 -4.87 28.27 -1.81
C ALA A 222 -3.95 28.90 -2.86
N ALA A 223 -3.07 28.13 -3.49
CA ALA A 223 -2.22 28.59 -4.58
C ALA A 223 -3.06 29.06 -5.78
N ALA A 224 -4.11 28.33 -6.14
CA ALA A 224 -5.05 28.73 -7.18
C ALA A 224 -5.77 30.04 -6.80
N ALA A 225 -6.22 30.17 -5.55
CA ALA A 225 -6.88 31.38 -5.06
C ALA A 225 -5.95 32.60 -5.08
N ALA A 226 -4.65 32.43 -4.79
CA ALA A 226 -3.64 33.49 -4.87
C ALA A 226 -3.29 33.88 -6.31
N ALA A 227 -3.41 32.95 -7.27
CA ALA A 227 -3.18 33.23 -8.69
C ALA A 227 -4.27 34.14 -9.31
N LEU A 228 -5.48 34.16 -8.74
CA LEU A 228 -6.59 35.01 -9.21
C LEU A 228 -6.29 36.52 -9.08
N PRO A 229 -5.90 37.07 -7.91
CA PRO A 229 -5.56 38.47 -7.79
C PRO A 229 -4.27 38.82 -8.55
N SER A 230 -3.29 37.92 -8.65
CA SER A 230 -2.04 38.21 -9.36
C SER A 230 -2.27 38.52 -10.84
N GLY A 231 -3.23 37.84 -11.49
CA GLY A 231 -3.59 38.16 -12.88
C GLY A 231 -4.14 39.58 -13.04
N LYS A 232 -4.91 40.08 -12.05
CA LYS A 232 -5.39 41.47 -12.02
C LYS A 232 -4.24 42.44 -11.81
N PHE A 233 -3.35 42.17 -10.86
CA PHE A 233 -2.20 43.02 -10.59
C PHE A 233 -1.25 43.10 -11.78
N ILE A 234 -0.98 41.99 -12.48
CA ILE A 234 -0.08 41.98 -13.65
C ILE A 234 -0.69 42.71 -14.85
N LEU A 235 -2.00 42.56 -15.09
CA LEU A 235 -2.67 43.14 -16.26
C LEU A 235 -3.15 44.58 -16.08
N CYS A 236 -3.26 45.05 -14.83
CA CYS A 236 -3.83 46.35 -14.50
C CYS A 236 -2.88 47.22 -13.65
N ALA A 237 -1.61 46.82 -13.47
CA ALA A 237 -0.52 47.67 -13.00
C ALA A 237 0.11 48.41 -14.18
#